data_AF-A0A1V9EVB1-F1
#
_entry.id   AF-A0A1V9EVB1-F1
#
_cell.length_a   1.000
_cell.length_b   1.000
_cell.length_c   1.000
_cell.angle_alpha   90.00
_cell.angle_beta   90.00
_cell.angle_gamma   90.00
#
_symmetry.space_group_name_H-M   'P 1'
#
loop_
_entity.id
_entity.type
_entity.pdbx_description
1 polymer ?
#
loop_
_entity_poly.entity_id
_entity_poly.type
_entity_poly.pdbx_seq_one_letter_code
_entity_poly.pdbx_strand_id
1 'polypeptide(L)'
;MKPGTHPIEKYLKDNMGHYINPFSVETTLDDDGVFDISARWPDAFAVPDYNLEISITDTTVEEFSKLSGINTVEQLHFVSPHMLIEMFHKGIARLCCMIDNPDYYYELRFYKKNGRLYMIDEEEDIRRPVKQNLETPGDFFEYTKNYISDL
;
A
#
# COMPACT_ATOMS: atom_id res chain seq x y z
N MET A 1 21.30 27.86 -0.03
CA MET A 1 19.82 27.80 -0.08
C MET A 1 19.41 26.48 0.56
N LYS A 2 18.65 26.49 1.65
CA LYS A 2 17.97 25.25 2.07
C LYS A 2 16.96 24.91 0.97
N PRO A 3 16.84 23.65 0.53
CA PRO A 3 15.77 23.27 -0.39
C PRO A 3 14.44 23.76 0.21
N GLY A 4 13.61 24.43 -0.60
CA GLY A 4 12.26 24.74 -0.16
C GLY A 4 11.55 23.43 0.15
N THR A 5 10.92 23.33 1.32
CA THR A 5 10.12 22.17 1.75
C THR A 5 9.12 21.81 0.65
N HIS A 6 9.04 20.52 0.29
CA HIS A 6 8.18 20.06 -0.80
C HIS A 6 6.72 20.48 -0.53
N PRO A 7 5.91 20.90 -1.53
CA PRO A 7 4.55 21.40 -1.29
C PRO A 7 3.65 20.41 -0.54
N ILE A 8 3.76 19.11 -0.89
CA ILE A 8 3.05 18.01 -0.20
C ILE A 8 3.50 17.90 1.26
N GLU A 9 4.80 17.92 1.52
CA GLU A 9 5.36 17.81 2.86
C GLU A 9 4.88 18.96 3.75
N LYS A 10 4.92 20.20 3.22
CA LYS A 10 4.40 21.37 3.92
C LYS A 10 2.91 21.21 4.23
N TYR A 11 2.11 20.80 3.24
CA TYR A 11 0.68 20.61 3.42
C TYR A 11 0.38 19.57 4.51
N LEU A 12 1.07 18.43 4.51
CA LEU A 12 0.88 17.41 5.54
C LEU A 12 1.27 17.92 6.92
N LYS A 13 2.40 18.61 7.07
CA LYS A 13 2.80 19.25 8.34
C LYS A 13 1.78 20.26 8.85
N ASP A 14 1.19 21.04 7.95
CA ASP A 14 0.12 22.00 8.29
C ASP A 14 -1.19 21.28 8.70
N ASN A 15 -1.34 19.99 8.42
CA ASN A 15 -2.49 19.13 8.75
C ASN A 15 -2.10 17.98 9.71
N MET A 16 -1.22 18.23 10.68
CA MET A 16 -0.82 17.25 11.71
C MET A 16 -0.20 15.95 11.17
N GLY A 17 0.41 16.01 9.98
CA GLY A 17 1.01 14.84 9.34
C GLY A 17 -0.01 13.87 8.75
N HIS A 18 -1.30 14.24 8.64
CA HIS A 18 -2.35 13.31 8.23
C HIS A 18 -3.31 13.96 7.22
N TYR A 19 -3.68 13.20 6.20
CA TYR A 19 -4.64 13.64 5.21
C TYR A 19 -5.39 12.46 4.59
N ILE A 20 -6.72 12.55 4.55
CA ILE A 20 -7.57 11.61 3.83
C ILE A 20 -8.26 12.37 2.69
N ASN A 21 -8.09 11.89 1.46
CA ASN A 21 -8.68 12.52 0.28
C ASN A 21 -10.12 12.02 0.00
N PRO A 22 -10.84 12.60 -0.98
CA PRO A 22 -12.22 12.21 -1.29
C PRO A 22 -12.43 10.76 -1.75
N PHE A 23 -11.36 10.05 -2.12
CA PHE A 23 -11.38 8.64 -2.53
C PHE A 23 -11.02 7.69 -1.37
N SER A 24 -10.98 8.20 -0.14
CA SER A 24 -10.59 7.44 1.06
C SER A 24 -9.17 6.88 0.97
N VAL A 25 -8.28 7.57 0.25
CA VAL A 25 -6.85 7.31 0.31
C VAL A 25 -6.28 8.12 1.46
N GLU A 26 -5.60 7.43 2.37
CA GLU A 26 -4.94 8.00 3.53
C GLU A 26 -3.48 8.29 3.20
N THR A 27 -2.98 9.44 3.65
CA THR A 27 -1.60 9.86 3.50
C THR A 27 -1.08 10.34 4.84
N THR A 28 0.04 9.79 5.28
CA THR A 28 0.72 10.14 6.52
C THR A 28 2.11 10.68 6.25
N LEU A 29 2.54 11.59 7.12
CA LEU A 29 3.91 12.08 7.21
C LEU A 29 4.25 12.21 8.70
N ASP A 30 5.20 11.41 9.17
CA ASP A 30 5.65 11.48 10.56
C ASP A 30 6.71 12.57 10.80
N ASP A 31 7.12 12.70 12.07
CA ASP A 31 8.12 13.68 12.50
C ASP A 31 9.54 13.37 11.97
N ASP A 32 9.81 12.10 11.62
CA ASP A 32 11.07 11.65 11.03
C ASP A 32 11.10 11.83 9.49
N GLY A 33 9.97 12.26 8.91
CA GLY A 33 9.82 12.50 7.47
C GLY A 33 9.46 11.25 6.67
N VAL A 34 9.04 10.17 7.34
CA VAL A 34 8.49 8.98 6.70
C VAL A 34 7.13 9.31 6.14
N PHE A 35 6.97 9.07 4.85
CA PHE A 35 5.75 9.27 4.09
C PHE A 35 5.12 7.92 3.75
N ASP A 36 3.84 7.77 4.06
CA ASP A 36 3.05 6.63 3.61
C ASP A 36 1.78 7.10 2.91
N ILE A 37 1.34 6.30 1.95
CA ILE A 37 0.03 6.46 1.31
C ILE A 37 -0.61 5.09 1.17
N SER A 38 -1.84 4.96 1.65
CA SER A 38 -2.56 3.69 1.69
C SER A 38 -4.03 3.85 1.35
N ALA A 39 -4.63 2.79 0.84
CA ALA A 39 -6.07 2.71 0.64
C ALA A 39 -6.52 1.25 0.70
N ARG A 40 -7.79 1.05 1.02
CA ARG A 40 -8.44 -0.25 0.80
C ARG A 40 -8.59 -0.52 -0.69
N TRP A 41 -8.46 -1.78 -1.08
CA TRP A 41 -8.71 -2.20 -2.45
C TRP A 41 -10.20 -1.93 -2.80
N PRO A 42 -10.48 -1.24 -3.93
CA PRO A 42 -11.84 -0.90 -4.32
C PRO A 42 -12.63 -2.15 -4.68
N ASP A 43 -13.90 -2.19 -4.30
CA ASP A 43 -14.82 -3.29 -4.65
C ASP A 43 -14.38 -4.67 -4.14
N ALA A 44 -13.48 -4.75 -3.15
CA ALA A 44 -13.24 -5.98 -2.42
C ALA A 44 -14.54 -6.36 -1.70
N PHE A 45 -15.27 -7.32 -2.27
CA PHE A 45 -16.41 -7.92 -1.60
C PHE A 45 -15.93 -8.39 -0.23
N ALA A 46 -16.66 -8.00 0.82
CA ALA A 46 -16.37 -8.46 2.16
C ALA A 46 -16.55 -9.99 2.21
N VAL A 47 -15.47 -10.71 1.90
CA VAL A 47 -15.28 -12.03 2.48
C VAL A 47 -15.13 -11.73 3.96
N PRO A 48 -16.05 -12.20 4.83
CA PRO A 48 -15.93 -11.96 6.24
C PRO A 48 -14.51 -12.38 6.64
N ASP A 49 -13.83 -11.49 7.37
CA ASP A 49 -12.48 -11.66 7.91
C ASP A 49 -11.30 -11.31 7.00
N TYR A 50 -11.49 -10.98 5.71
CA TYR A 50 -10.37 -10.60 4.84
C TYR A 50 -10.40 -9.13 4.43
N ASN A 51 -9.26 -8.46 4.59
CA ASN A 51 -9.02 -7.10 4.10
C ASN A 51 -7.85 -7.11 3.11
N LEU A 52 -7.98 -6.32 2.04
CA LEU A 52 -6.89 -6.07 1.10
C LEU A 52 -6.63 -4.57 1.05
N GLU A 53 -5.41 -4.19 1.40
CA GLU A 53 -4.94 -2.81 1.35
C GLU A 53 -3.81 -2.68 0.35
N ILE A 54 -3.71 -1.50 -0.25
CA ILE A 54 -2.66 -1.13 -1.17
C ILE A 54 -1.93 0.09 -0.65
N SER A 55 -0.60 0.01 -0.61
CA SER A 55 0.19 1.06 0.02
C SER A 55 1.55 1.28 -0.64
N ILE A 56 2.05 2.50 -0.49
CA ILE A 56 3.46 2.84 -0.62
C ILE A 56 3.86 3.27 0.79
N THR A 57 4.76 2.52 1.41
CA THR A 57 5.20 2.75 2.78
C THR A 57 6.70 3.01 2.85
N ASP A 58 7.13 3.59 3.96
CA ASP A 58 8.54 3.73 4.34
C ASP A 58 9.36 4.52 3.30
N THR A 59 8.79 5.57 2.73
CA THR A 59 9.45 6.41 1.72
C THR A 59 9.53 7.87 2.16
N THR A 60 10.09 8.75 1.33
CA THR A 60 10.00 10.21 1.53
C THR A 60 9.07 10.82 0.50
N VAL A 61 8.62 12.05 0.75
CA VAL A 61 7.83 12.81 -0.22
C VAL A 61 8.57 12.95 -1.56
N GLU A 62 9.88 13.18 -1.55
CA GLU A 62 10.68 13.28 -2.79
C GLU A 62 10.74 11.96 -3.57
N GLU A 63 10.94 10.85 -2.88
CA GLU A 63 10.99 9.54 -3.52
C GLU A 63 9.61 9.14 -4.05
N PHE A 64 8.55 9.35 -3.27
CA PHE A 64 7.17 9.21 -3.74
C PHE A 64 6.92 10.04 -4.99
N SER A 65 7.24 11.34 -4.97
CA SER A 65 7.03 12.24 -6.12
C SER A 65 7.79 11.77 -7.35
N LYS A 66 9.01 11.28 -7.17
CA LYS A 66 9.84 10.73 -8.26
C LYS A 66 9.27 9.46 -8.87
N LEU A 67 8.75 8.54 -8.05
CA LEU A 67 8.22 7.25 -8.50
C LEU A 67 6.82 7.38 -9.10
N SER A 68 5.98 8.23 -8.50
CA SER A 68 4.57 8.40 -8.88
C SER A 68 4.34 9.47 -9.95
N GLY A 69 5.21 10.48 -10.03
CA GLY A 69 4.99 11.69 -10.83
C GLY A 69 4.05 12.72 -10.17
N ILE A 70 3.60 12.48 -8.94
CA ILE A 70 2.73 13.38 -8.17
C ILE A 70 3.61 14.37 -7.42
N ASN A 71 3.54 15.65 -7.80
CA ASN A 71 4.41 16.71 -7.26
C ASN A 71 3.64 17.82 -6.54
N THR A 72 2.31 17.84 -6.64
CA THR A 72 1.47 18.89 -6.06
C THR A 72 0.41 18.32 -5.11
N VAL A 73 -0.06 19.17 -4.18
CA VAL A 73 -1.17 18.85 -3.28
C VAL A 73 -2.46 18.59 -4.07
N GLU A 74 -2.68 19.33 -5.16
CA GLU A 74 -3.83 19.11 -6.05
C GLU A 74 -3.80 17.71 -6.67
N GLN A 75 -2.63 17.25 -7.14
CA GLN A 75 -2.50 15.89 -7.65
C GLN A 75 -2.72 14.83 -6.55
N LEU A 76 -2.23 15.09 -5.32
CA LEU A 76 -2.49 14.22 -4.16
C LEU A 76 -3.99 14.09 -3.85
N HIS A 77 -4.76 15.18 -3.99
CA HIS A 77 -6.20 15.19 -3.81
C HIS A 77 -6.96 14.26 -4.77
N PHE A 78 -6.38 13.98 -5.94
CA PHE A 78 -6.97 13.10 -6.95
C PHE A 78 -6.39 11.68 -6.97
N VAL A 79 -5.51 11.33 -6.03
CA VAL A 79 -5.04 9.94 -5.91
C VAL A 79 -6.21 9.04 -5.58
N SER A 80 -6.40 7.98 -6.34
CA SER A 80 -7.45 6.99 -6.10
C SER A 80 -6.85 5.62 -5.80
N PRO A 81 -7.61 4.70 -5.17
CA PRO A 81 -7.16 3.32 -5.00
C PRO A 81 -6.73 2.67 -6.34
N HIS A 82 -7.43 2.98 -7.43
CA HIS A 82 -7.08 2.50 -8.77
C HIS A 82 -5.69 2.96 -9.23
N MET A 83 -5.30 4.21 -8.95
CA MET A 83 -3.95 4.69 -9.26
C MET A 83 -2.89 3.93 -8.45
N LEU A 84 -3.17 3.61 -7.19
CA LEU A 84 -2.27 2.79 -6.39
C LEU A 84 -2.15 1.38 -6.99
N ILE A 85 -3.22 0.79 -7.52
CA ILE A 85 -3.19 -0.53 -8.19
C ILE A 85 -2.28 -0.49 -9.42
N GLU A 86 -2.37 0.56 -10.23
CA GLU A 86 -1.44 0.76 -11.33
C GLU A 86 0.02 0.86 -10.85
N MET A 87 0.26 1.53 -9.72
CA MET A 87 1.58 1.61 -9.09
C MET A 87 2.07 0.25 -8.58
N PHE A 88 1.19 -0.60 -8.05
CA PHE A 88 1.54 -1.98 -7.69
C PHE A 88 1.94 -2.79 -8.92
N HIS A 89 1.23 -2.66 -10.04
CA HIS A 89 1.59 -3.31 -11.28
C HIS A 89 2.95 -2.85 -11.85
N LYS A 90 3.34 -1.59 -11.58
CA LYS A 90 4.66 -1.03 -11.88
C LYS A 90 5.74 -1.43 -10.87
N GLY A 91 5.40 -2.10 -9.77
CA GLY A 91 6.33 -2.49 -8.70
C GLY A 91 6.71 -1.36 -7.74
N ILE A 92 5.89 -0.31 -7.66
CA ILE A 92 6.08 0.84 -6.77
C ILE A 92 5.32 0.63 -5.46
N ALA A 93 4.04 0.23 -5.56
CA ALA A 93 3.21 -0.07 -4.39
C ALA A 93 3.28 -1.55 -4.01
N ARG A 94 2.83 -1.85 -2.79
CA ARG A 94 2.67 -3.19 -2.22
C ARG A 94 1.22 -3.43 -1.87
N LEU A 95 0.83 -4.69 -1.78
CA LEU A 95 -0.45 -5.10 -1.23
C LEU A 95 -0.25 -5.73 0.14
N CYS A 96 -1.14 -5.46 1.08
CA CYS A 96 -1.26 -6.18 2.33
C CYS A 96 -2.60 -6.91 2.35
N CYS A 97 -2.55 -8.24 2.38
CA CYS A 97 -3.72 -9.08 2.57
C CYS A 97 -3.75 -9.53 4.03
N MET A 98 -4.76 -9.09 4.76
CA MET A 98 -4.93 -9.39 6.18
C MET A 98 -6.12 -10.30 6.37
N ILE A 99 -5.96 -11.33 7.20
CA ILE A 99 -7.06 -11.95 7.91
C ILE A 99 -7.17 -11.18 9.22
N ASP A 100 -8.26 -10.44 9.37
CA ASP A 100 -8.49 -9.55 10.51
C ASP A 100 -9.84 -9.89 11.12
N ASN A 101 -9.84 -10.89 12.01
CA ASN A 101 -10.98 -11.22 12.84
C ASN A 101 -10.61 -11.21 14.32
N PRO A 102 -11.59 -11.13 15.24
CA PRO A 102 -11.32 -10.98 16.67
C PRO A 102 -10.47 -12.10 17.30
N ASP A 103 -10.46 -13.28 16.68
CA ASP A 103 -9.79 -14.47 17.22
C ASP A 103 -8.42 -14.73 16.58
N TYR A 104 -8.15 -14.12 15.43
CA TYR A 104 -6.97 -14.40 14.62
C TYR A 104 -6.64 -13.24 13.69
N TYR A 105 -5.40 -12.76 13.81
CA TYR A 105 -4.77 -11.82 12.90
C TYR A 105 -3.64 -12.51 12.14
N TYR A 106 -3.57 -12.31 10.83
CA TYR A 106 -2.42 -12.72 10.04
C TYR A 106 -2.34 -11.92 8.76
N GLU A 107 -1.14 -11.55 8.32
CA GLU A 107 -0.96 -10.78 7.09
C GLU A 107 0.08 -11.38 6.15
N LEU A 108 -0.19 -11.27 4.85
CA LEU A 108 0.81 -11.47 3.81
C LEU A 108 0.93 -10.20 2.98
N ARG A 109 2.18 -9.79 2.73
CA ARG A 109 2.49 -8.65 1.87
C ARG A 109 2.92 -9.12 0.50
N PHE A 110 2.41 -8.48 -0.54
CA PHE A 110 2.74 -8.80 -1.92
C PHE A 110 3.37 -7.61 -2.63
N TYR A 111 4.39 -7.88 -3.43
CA TYR A 111 5.08 -6.84 -4.20
C TYR A 111 5.57 -7.40 -5.54
N LYS A 112 5.68 -6.53 -6.55
CA LYS A 112 6.26 -6.88 -7.84
C LYS A 112 7.71 -6.41 -7.94
N LYS A 113 8.60 -7.29 -8.38
CA LYS A 113 10.00 -6.98 -8.69
C LYS A 113 10.39 -7.63 -10.01
N ASN A 114 10.90 -6.85 -10.96
CA ASN A 114 11.27 -7.32 -12.30
C ASN A 114 10.13 -8.09 -13.01
N GLY A 115 8.89 -7.61 -12.87
CA GLY A 115 7.69 -8.22 -13.45
C GLY A 115 7.22 -9.51 -12.76
N ARG A 116 7.88 -9.96 -11.69
CA ARG A 116 7.48 -11.15 -10.92
C ARG A 116 6.84 -10.75 -9.59
N LEU A 117 5.81 -11.49 -9.20
CA LEU A 117 5.13 -11.32 -7.92
C LEU A 117 5.87 -12.09 -6.83
N TYR A 118 6.02 -11.46 -5.67
CA TYR A 118 6.60 -12.03 -4.47
C TYR A 118 5.66 -11.81 -3.30
N MET A 119 5.72 -12.71 -2.33
CA MET A 119 5.08 -12.59 -1.03
C MET A 119 6.13 -12.43 0.07
N ILE A 120 5.76 -11.73 1.13
CA ILE A 120 6.48 -11.60 2.40
C ILE A 120 5.52 -12.01 3.50
N ASP A 121 6.01 -12.87 4.36
CA ASP A 121 5.44 -13.23 5.65
C ASP A 121 6.43 -12.70 6.68
N GLU A 122 6.07 -11.58 7.30
CA GLU A 122 6.95 -10.85 8.21
C GLU A 122 7.10 -11.57 9.56
N GLU A 123 6.09 -12.33 9.98
CA GLU A 123 6.10 -13.09 11.23
C GLU A 123 7.12 -14.23 11.19
N GLU A 124 7.21 -14.92 10.05
CA GLU A 124 8.13 -16.05 9.86
C GLU A 124 9.46 -15.68 9.16
N ASP A 125 9.68 -14.41 8.84
CA ASP A 125 10.82 -13.90 8.03
C ASP A 125 10.97 -14.64 6.68
N ILE A 126 9.84 -14.94 6.03
CA ILE A 126 9.79 -15.68 4.77
C ILE A 126 9.54 -14.74 3.60
N ARG A 127 10.35 -14.89 2.54
CA ARG A 127 10.15 -14.21 1.25
C ARG A 127 10.19 -15.20 0.10
N ARG A 128 9.12 -15.29 -0.68
CA ARG A 128 9.00 -16.31 -1.74
C ARG A 128 8.38 -15.73 -3.02
N PRO A 129 8.82 -16.20 -4.21
CA PRO A 129 8.11 -15.88 -5.44
C PRO A 129 6.74 -16.56 -5.47
N VAL A 130 5.72 -15.81 -5.85
CA VAL A 130 4.37 -16.33 -6.08
C VAL A 130 4.30 -16.87 -7.51
N LYS A 131 3.91 -18.14 -7.67
CA LYS A 131 3.84 -18.80 -8.98
C LYS A 131 2.48 -18.61 -9.65
N GLN A 132 1.41 -18.47 -8.87
CA GLN A 132 0.08 -18.15 -9.39
C GLN A 132 0.07 -16.72 -9.95
N ASN A 133 -0.77 -16.50 -10.96
CA ASN A 133 -1.08 -15.15 -11.42
C ASN A 133 -2.24 -14.61 -10.56
N LEU A 134 -1.94 -13.71 -9.63
CA LEU A 134 -2.93 -13.08 -8.75
C LEU A 134 -3.27 -11.69 -9.31
N GLU A 135 -4.55 -11.43 -9.62
CA GLU A 135 -4.99 -10.18 -10.22
C GLU A 135 -6.14 -9.52 -9.45
N THR A 136 -7.01 -10.32 -8.83
CA THR A 136 -8.21 -9.87 -8.13
C THR A 136 -8.06 -10.06 -6.62
N PRO A 137 -8.86 -9.35 -5.79
CA PRO A 137 -8.87 -9.57 -4.34
C PRO A 137 -9.09 -11.03 -3.95
N GLY A 138 -9.99 -11.73 -4.65
CA GLY A 138 -10.25 -13.15 -4.42
C GLY A 138 -9.01 -14.02 -4.58
N ASP A 139 -8.17 -13.74 -5.58
CA ASP A 139 -6.93 -14.49 -5.80
C ASP A 139 -5.96 -14.33 -4.63
N PHE A 140 -5.82 -13.11 -4.11
CA PHE A 140 -4.97 -12.83 -2.95
C PHE A 140 -5.53 -13.48 -1.68
N PHE A 141 -6.84 -13.42 -1.46
CA PHE A 141 -7.50 -14.07 -0.32
C PHE A 141 -7.32 -15.58 -0.36
N GLU A 142 -7.55 -16.22 -1.51
CA GLU A 142 -7.36 -17.66 -1.68
C GLU A 142 -5.90 -18.07 -1.50
N TYR A 143 -4.96 -17.29 -2.04
CA TYR A 143 -3.53 -17.55 -1.85
C TYR A 143 -3.17 -17.52 -0.35
N THR A 144 -3.56 -16.45 0.35
CA THR A 144 -3.28 -16.26 1.78
C THR A 144 -3.89 -17.37 2.62
N LYS A 145 -5.16 -17.71 2.36
CA LYS A 145 -5.84 -18.82 3.03
C LYS A 145 -5.12 -20.15 2.86
N ASN A 146 -4.70 -20.48 1.64
CA ASN A 146 -4.00 -21.73 1.35
C ASN A 146 -2.61 -21.76 2.00
N TYR A 147 -1.87 -20.63 1.95
CA TYR A 147 -0.56 -20.52 2.59
C TYR A 147 -0.65 -20.82 4.10
N ILE A 148 -1.59 -20.19 4.79
CA ILE A 148 -1.78 -20.36 6.24
C ILE A 148 -2.22 -21.78 6.58
N SER A 149 -3.05 -22.41 5.73
CA SER A 149 -3.50 -23.78 5.95
C SER A 149 -2.37 -24.82 5.85
N ASP A 150 -1.26 -24.44 5.21
CA ASP A 150 -0.08 -25.28 5.01
C ASP A 150 1.06 -25.00 6.03
N LEU A 151 0.88 -24.05 6.96
CA LEU A 151 1.80 -23.79 8.08
C LEU A 151 1.67 -24.85 9.17
#